data_AF-A0A8E2DHB1-F1
#
_entry.id   AF-A0A8E2DHB1-F1
#
_cell.length_a   1.000
_cell.length_b   1.000
_cell.length_c   1.000
_cell.angle_alpha   90.00
_cell.angle_beta   90.00
_cell.angle_gamma   90.00
#
_symmetry.space_group_name_H-M   'P 1'
#
loop_
_entity.id
_entity.type
_entity.pdbx_description
1 polymer ?
#
loop_
_entity_poly.entity_id
_entity_poly.type
_entity_poly.pdbx_seq_one_letter_code
_entity_poly.pdbx_strand_id
1 'polypeptide(L)'
;SFHKFLQQCTDYVDGYDLDPKRQASALSAFMTGRVYELYMVTVSPNPHIWNLEKLFVELFNYCFPLNFCMRMREKLRKCYQKDKLVHEFIHELENLFLLAGVHSETDKVEKLWTGFNPYIQKALWRERLTPTTSSWAAV
;
A
#
# COMPACT_ATOMS: atom_id res chain seq x y z
N SER A 1 -1.97 3.93 9.96
CA SER A 1 -2.18 2.83 8.99
C SER A 1 -0.95 1.92 9.00
N PHE A 2 -1.05 0.68 8.52
CA PHE A 2 0.09 -0.25 8.46
C PHE A 2 1.22 0.29 7.57
N HIS A 3 0.91 0.96 6.46
CA HIS A 3 1.92 1.64 5.64
C HIS A 3 2.72 2.69 6.42
N LYS A 4 2.06 3.52 7.24
CA LYS A 4 2.76 4.47 8.11
C LYS A 4 3.72 3.75 9.07
N PHE A 5 3.30 2.62 9.63
CA PHE A 5 4.15 1.80 10.50
C PHE A 5 5.38 1.26 9.74
N LEU A 6 5.20 0.72 8.53
CA LEU A 6 6.31 0.26 7.69
C LEU A 6 7.29 1.40 7.39
N GLN A 7 6.77 2.56 6.95
CA GLN A 7 7.59 3.74 6.65
C GLN A 7 8.41 4.18 7.87
N GLN A 8 7.78 4.29 9.04
CA GLN A 8 8.48 4.68 10.27
C GLN A 8 9.57 3.68 10.67
N CYS A 9 9.32 2.38 10.50
CA CYS A 9 10.32 1.36 10.76
C CYS A 9 11.49 1.45 9.78
N THR A 10 11.22 1.59 8.48
CA THR A 10 12.24 1.72 7.43
C THR A 10 13.07 2.99 7.64
N ASP A 11 12.43 4.14 7.85
CA ASP A 11 13.11 5.43 8.11
C ASP A 11 14.01 5.34 9.35
N TYR A 12 13.58 4.62 10.39
CA TYR A 12 14.37 4.43 11.60
C TYR A 12 15.57 3.51 11.36
N VAL A 13 15.41 2.44 10.58
CA VAL A 13 16.52 1.53 10.25
C VAL A 13 17.54 2.22 9.36
N ASP A 14 17.07 2.88 8.30
CA ASP A 14 17.92 3.55 7.32
C ASP A 14 18.59 4.79 7.91
N GLY A 15 17.85 5.59 8.70
CA GLY A 15 18.36 6.82 9.30
C GLY A 15 19.46 6.61 10.35
N TYR A 16 19.50 5.44 10.99
CA TYR A 16 20.51 5.08 11.99
C TYR A 16 21.50 4.00 11.52
N ASP A 17 21.43 3.58 10.25
CA ASP A 17 22.25 2.51 9.66
C ASP A 17 22.33 1.28 10.59
N LEU A 18 21.17 0.80 11.03
CA LEU A 18 21.10 -0.25 12.03
C LEU A 18 21.61 -1.58 11.46
N ASP A 19 22.56 -2.20 12.18
CA ASP A 19 23.02 -3.56 11.91
C ASP A 19 21.80 -4.49 11.72
N PRO A 20 21.72 -5.24 10.59
CA PRO A 20 20.63 -6.17 10.31
C PRO A 20 20.22 -7.07 11.47
N LYS A 21 21.19 -7.50 12.30
CA LYS A 21 20.96 -8.36 13.48
C LYS A 21 20.24 -7.66 14.63
N ARG A 22 20.21 -6.33 14.63
CA ARG A 22 19.59 -5.50 15.67
C ARG A 22 18.25 -4.91 15.25
N GLN A 23 17.95 -4.89 13.95
CA GLN A 23 16.74 -4.26 13.40
C GLN A 23 15.47 -4.79 14.07
N ALA A 24 15.23 -6.11 14.08
CA ALA A 24 14.01 -6.67 14.65
C ALA A 24 13.83 -6.32 16.14
N SER A 25 14.91 -6.38 16.93
CA SER A 25 14.88 -5.97 18.34
C SER A 25 14.60 -4.49 18.52
N ALA A 26 15.27 -3.64 17.75
CA ALA A 26 15.11 -2.19 17.84
C ALA A 26 13.69 -1.76 17.43
N LEU A 27 13.12 -2.43 16.42
CA LEU A 27 11.77 -2.15 15.94
C LEU A 27 10.67 -2.60 16.91
N SER A 28 10.97 -3.47 17.87
CA SER A 28 9.99 -3.89 18.89
C SER A 28 9.41 -2.71 19.68
N ALA A 29 10.16 -1.60 19.81
CA ALA A 29 9.71 -0.37 20.46
C ALA A 29 8.53 0.31 19.73
N PHE A 30 8.36 0.05 18.44
CA PHE A 30 7.25 0.60 17.63
C PHE A 30 6.04 -0.34 17.63
N MET A 31 6.17 -1.57 18.14
CA MET A 31 5.13 -2.59 18.11
C MET A 31 4.25 -2.48 19.35
N THR A 32 2.93 -2.56 19.15
CA THR A 32 1.95 -2.51 20.23
C THR A 32 0.82 -3.52 20.00
N GLY A 33 0.15 -3.92 21.08
CA GLY A 33 -0.96 -4.88 21.05
C GLY A 33 -0.59 -6.18 20.32
N ARG A 34 -1.46 -6.62 19.39
CA ARG A 34 -1.29 -7.86 18.61
C ARG A 34 0.06 -7.98 17.89
N VAL A 35 0.61 -6.87 17.39
CA VAL A 35 1.92 -6.85 16.71
C VAL A 35 3.03 -7.21 17.70
N TYR A 36 2.96 -6.66 18.91
CA TYR A 36 3.92 -6.94 19.97
C TYR A 36 3.78 -8.37 20.51
N GLU A 37 2.56 -8.90 20.61
CA GLU A 37 2.31 -10.30 20.97
C GLU A 37 3.00 -11.26 19.99
N LEU A 38 2.85 -11.05 18.68
CA LEU A 38 3.56 -11.83 17.66
C LEU A 38 5.08 -11.72 17.82
N TYR A 39 5.58 -10.51 18.03
CA TYR A 39 7.01 -10.29 18.25
C TYR A 39 7.52 -11.12 19.44
N MET A 40 6.84 -11.07 20.58
CA MET A 40 7.24 -11.79 21.77
C MET A 40 7.26 -13.30 21.56
N VAL A 41 6.28 -13.87 20.87
CA VAL A 41 6.17 -15.32 20.68
C VAL A 41 7.15 -15.84 19.61
N THR A 42 7.27 -15.11 18.49
CA THR A 42 7.89 -15.64 17.27
C THR A 42 9.27 -15.04 16.99
N VAL A 43 9.45 -13.75 17.27
CA VAL A 43 10.66 -13.00 16.88
C VAL A 43 11.66 -12.89 18.03
N SER A 44 11.18 -12.62 19.24
CA SER A 44 12.00 -12.41 20.44
C SER A 44 12.94 -13.56 20.82
N PRO A 45 12.65 -14.85 20.53
CA PRO A 45 13.59 -15.92 20.84
C PRO A 45 14.90 -15.84 20.04
N ASN A 46 14.84 -15.34 18.80
CA ASN A 46 16.01 -15.24 17.92
C ASN A 46 15.91 -14.00 17.01
N PRO A 47 15.92 -12.76 17.54
CA PRO A 47 15.61 -11.57 16.74
C PRO A 47 16.69 -11.27 15.68
N HIS A 48 17.92 -11.75 15.88
CA HIS A 48 19.07 -11.50 15.01
C HIS A 48 19.02 -12.23 13.67
N ILE A 49 18.14 -13.23 13.50
CA ILE A 49 17.93 -13.92 12.22
C ILE A 49 16.79 -13.32 11.39
N TRP A 50 16.12 -12.28 11.90
CA TRP A 50 15.01 -11.63 11.22
C TRP A 50 15.51 -10.39 10.49
N ASN A 51 15.46 -10.43 9.17
CA ASN A 51 15.57 -9.23 8.36
C ASN A 51 14.23 -8.48 8.30
N LEU A 52 14.29 -7.22 7.87
CA LEU A 52 13.15 -6.32 7.78
C LEU A 52 11.98 -6.89 6.97
N GLU A 53 12.30 -7.47 5.80
CA GLU A 53 11.30 -8.04 4.89
C GLU A 53 10.53 -9.19 5.55
N LYS A 54 11.25 -10.18 6.10
CA LYS A 54 10.66 -11.34 6.78
C LYS A 54 9.79 -10.90 7.95
N LEU A 55 10.26 -9.91 8.72
CA LEU A 55 9.50 -9.35 9.84
C LEU A 55 8.18 -8.73 9.34
N PHE A 56 8.23 -7.89 8.31
CA PHE A 56 7.04 -7.22 7.79
C PHE A 56 6.04 -8.17 7.16
N VAL A 57 6.50 -9.19 6.44
CA VAL A 57 5.63 -10.25 5.89
C VAL A 57 4.92 -11.00 7.01
N GLU A 58 5.64 -11.41 8.06
CA GLU A 58 5.05 -12.15 9.16
C GLU A 58 4.04 -11.31 9.95
N LEU A 59 4.38 -10.05 10.22
CA LEU A 59 3.47 -9.09 10.86
C LEU A 59 2.21 -8.89 10.02
N PHE A 60 2.35 -8.78 8.70
CA PHE A 60 1.22 -8.62 7.79
C PHE A 60 0.33 -9.86 7.82
N ASN A 61 0.91 -11.05 7.70
CA ASN A 61 0.17 -12.32 7.71
C ASN A 61 -0.57 -12.56 9.03
N TYR A 62 -0.02 -12.11 10.15
CA TYR A 62 -0.65 -12.22 11.45
C TYR A 62 -1.78 -11.19 11.66
N CYS A 63 -1.57 -9.95 11.21
CA CYS A 63 -2.51 -8.87 11.47
C CYS A 63 -3.68 -8.81 10.47
N PHE A 64 -3.46 -9.29 9.25
CA PHE A 64 -4.40 -9.21 8.14
C PHE A 64 -4.86 -10.59 7.70
N PRO A 65 -6.12 -10.73 7.25
CA PRO A 65 -6.61 -12.01 6.74
C PRO A 65 -5.86 -12.37 5.44
N LEU A 66 -5.66 -13.68 5.20
CA LEU A 66 -4.97 -14.19 3.99
C LEU A 66 -5.55 -13.65 2.67
N ASN A 67 -6.84 -13.34 2.65
CA ASN A 67 -7.53 -12.79 1.48
C ASN A 67 -7.54 -11.25 1.43
N PHE A 68 -6.75 -10.56 2.24
CA PHE A 68 -6.75 -9.09 2.32
C PHE A 68 -6.49 -8.47 0.95
N CYS A 69 -5.39 -8.83 0.28
CA CYS A 69 -5.06 -8.29 -1.04
C CYS A 69 -6.15 -8.58 -2.08
N MET A 70 -6.74 -9.78 -2.03
CA MET A 70 -7.87 -10.14 -2.89
C MET A 70 -9.09 -9.24 -2.65
N ARG A 71 -9.44 -8.98 -1.38
CA ARG A 71 -10.51 -8.05 -1.00
C ARG A 71 -10.22 -6.62 -1.44
N MET A 72 -8.96 -6.18 -1.39
CA MET A 72 -8.57 -4.85 -1.85
C MET A 72 -8.65 -4.74 -3.37
N ARG A 73 -8.26 -5.78 -4.12
CA ARG A 73 -8.47 -5.85 -5.58
C ARG A 73 -9.96 -5.82 -5.96
N GLU A 74 -10.80 -6.53 -5.23
CA GLU A 74 -12.27 -6.46 -5.38
C GLU A 74 -12.81 -5.04 -5.16
N LYS A 75 -12.36 -4.37 -4.10
CA LYS A 75 -12.73 -2.96 -3.82
C LYS A 75 -12.24 -2.03 -4.93
N LEU A 76 -10.99 -2.21 -5.39
CA LEU A 76 -10.41 -1.42 -6.47
C LEU A 76 -11.23 -1.56 -7.77
N ARG A 77 -11.61 -2.79 -8.14
CA ARG A 77 -12.46 -3.04 -9.32
C ARG A 77 -13.77 -2.26 -9.24
N LYS A 78 -14.41 -2.27 -8.06
CA LYS A 78 -15.71 -1.63 -7.79
C LYS A 78 -15.62 -0.13 -7.44
N CYS A 79 -14.42 0.46 -7.43
CA CYS A 79 -14.22 1.87 -7.11
C CYS A 79 -14.51 2.76 -8.33
N TYR A 80 -15.39 3.75 -8.15
CA TYR A 80 -15.77 4.74 -9.18
C TYR A 80 -15.96 6.10 -8.50
N GLN A 81 -15.76 7.18 -9.25
CA GLN A 81 -15.88 8.55 -8.76
C GLN A 81 -17.27 8.82 -8.16
N LYS A 82 -18.34 8.55 -8.92
CA LYS A 82 -19.73 8.82 -8.50
C LYS A 82 -19.88 10.27 -8.03
N ASP A 83 -20.38 10.49 -6.82
CA ASP A 83 -20.62 11.81 -6.25
C ASP A 83 -19.39 12.44 -5.58
N LYS A 84 -18.24 11.73 -5.57
CA LYS A 84 -16.99 12.22 -4.97
C LYS A 84 -16.33 13.29 -5.84
N LEU A 85 -15.64 14.21 -5.18
CA LEU A 85 -14.75 15.13 -5.88
C LEU A 85 -13.60 14.34 -6.53
N VAL A 86 -13.08 14.86 -7.64
CA VAL A 86 -12.01 14.20 -8.41
C VAL A 86 -10.80 13.86 -7.54
N HIS A 87 -10.35 14.80 -6.69
CA HIS A 87 -9.20 14.59 -5.81
C HIS A 87 -9.48 13.54 -4.71
N GLU A 88 -10.70 13.49 -4.17
CA GLU A 88 -11.08 12.47 -3.18
C GLU A 88 -11.05 11.07 -3.80
N PHE A 89 -11.56 10.96 -5.02
CA PHE A 89 -11.54 9.71 -5.77
C PHE A 89 -10.11 9.26 -6.12
N ILE A 90 -9.25 10.19 -6.55
CA ILE A 90 -7.83 9.92 -6.81
C ILE A 90 -7.14 9.41 -5.55
N HIS A 91 -7.31 10.09 -4.41
CA HIS A 91 -6.71 9.66 -3.15
C HIS A 91 -7.20 8.29 -2.68
N GLU A 92 -8.48 7.96 -2.89
CA GLU A 92 -8.99 6.62 -2.61
C GLU A 92 -8.36 5.56 -3.52
N LEU A 93 -8.19 5.86 -4.81
CA LEU A 93 -7.52 4.97 -5.76
C LEU A 93 -6.05 4.73 -5.39
N GLU A 94 -5.30 5.78 -5.07
CA GLU A 94 -3.89 5.67 -4.64
C GLU A 94 -3.74 4.70 -3.45
N ASN A 95 -4.61 4.87 -2.44
CA ASN A 95 -4.65 3.97 -1.30
C ASN A 95 -5.01 2.53 -1.70
N LEU A 96 -6.00 2.34 -2.58
CA LEU A 96 -6.39 1.01 -3.03
C LEU A 96 -5.33 0.33 -3.90
N PHE A 97 -4.60 1.05 -4.75
CA PHE A 97 -3.50 0.48 -5.54
C PHE A 97 -2.39 -0.04 -4.65
N LEU A 98 -2.01 0.74 -3.64
CA LEU A 98 -1.02 0.33 -2.65
C LEU A 98 -1.46 -0.96 -1.93
N LEU A 99 -2.69 -1.00 -1.44
CA LEU A 99 -3.20 -2.14 -0.68
C LEU A 99 -3.50 -3.38 -1.55
N ALA A 100 -3.80 -3.19 -2.84
CA ALA A 100 -4.05 -4.26 -3.80
C ALA A 100 -2.76 -4.82 -4.44
N GLY A 101 -1.62 -4.14 -4.24
CA GLY A 101 -0.35 -4.46 -4.87
C GLY A 101 -0.34 -4.22 -6.38
N VAL A 102 -0.95 -3.11 -6.83
CA VAL A 102 -0.96 -2.70 -8.25
C VAL A 102 0.14 -1.68 -8.48
N HIS A 103 1.16 -2.07 -9.24
CA HIS A 103 2.34 -1.24 -9.50
C HIS A 103 2.43 -0.72 -10.94
N SER A 104 1.81 -1.42 -11.90
CA SER A 104 1.75 -1.03 -13.31
C SER A 104 1.12 0.36 -13.44
N GLU A 105 1.85 1.31 -14.02
CA GLU A 105 1.30 2.65 -14.29
C GLU A 105 0.14 2.58 -15.28
N THR A 106 0.24 1.72 -16.29
CA THR A 106 -0.84 1.49 -17.27
C THR A 106 -2.12 1.01 -16.59
N ASP A 107 -2.02 0.06 -15.66
CA ASP A 107 -3.19 -0.45 -14.92
C ASP A 107 -3.82 0.64 -14.05
N LYS A 108 -2.98 1.52 -13.47
CA LYS A 108 -3.44 2.65 -12.66
C LYS A 108 -4.18 3.67 -13.51
N VAL A 109 -3.60 4.07 -14.64
CA VAL A 109 -4.19 5.00 -15.60
C VAL A 109 -5.50 4.46 -16.15
N GLU A 110 -5.53 3.19 -16.57
CA GLU A 110 -6.75 2.54 -17.05
C GLU A 110 -7.84 2.54 -15.99
N LYS A 111 -7.49 2.21 -14.73
CA LYS A 111 -8.46 2.19 -13.64
C LYS A 111 -8.96 3.59 -13.25
N LEU A 112 -8.09 4.61 -13.29
CA LEU A 112 -8.46 6.01 -13.06
C LEU A 112 -9.45 6.48 -14.12
N TRP A 113 -9.11 6.27 -15.40
CA TRP A 113 -9.94 6.65 -16.52
C TRP A 113 -11.31 5.99 -16.50
N THR A 114 -11.34 4.66 -16.40
CA THR A 114 -12.59 3.88 -16.38
C THR A 114 -13.41 4.12 -15.12
N GLY A 115 -12.78 4.59 -14.05
CA GLY A 115 -13.42 4.93 -12.79
C GLY A 115 -14.03 6.32 -12.75
N PHE A 116 -13.62 7.25 -13.62
CA PHE A 116 -14.20 8.60 -13.70
C PHE A 116 -15.65 8.59 -14.19
N ASN A 117 -16.37 9.66 -13.87
CA ASN A 117 -17.71 9.87 -14.41
C ASN A 117 -17.67 10.06 -15.95
N PRO A 118 -18.73 9.66 -16.69
CA PRO A 118 -18.73 9.69 -18.15
C PRO A 118 -18.45 11.06 -18.78
N TYR A 119 -18.79 12.16 -18.10
CA TYR A 119 -18.52 13.51 -18.63
C TYR A 119 -17.02 13.86 -18.59
N ILE A 120 -16.28 13.41 -17.57
CA ILE A 120 -14.83 13.59 -17.47
C ILE A 120 -14.15 12.72 -18.53
N GLN A 121 -14.56 11.45 -18.66
CA GLN A 121 -14.01 10.57 -19.70
C GLN A 121 -14.14 11.20 -21.10
N LYS A 122 -15.32 11.79 -21.41
CA LYS A 122 -15.54 12.51 -22.68
C LYS A 122 -14.62 13.74 -22.84
N ALA A 123 -14.36 14.47 -21.76
CA ALA A 123 -13.43 15.61 -21.80
C ALA A 123 -11.99 15.14 -22.08
N LEU A 124 -11.54 14.09 -21.40
CA LEU A 124 -10.21 13.52 -21.62
C LEU A 124 -10.02 13.03 -23.07
N TRP A 125 -11.04 12.41 -23.66
CA TRP A 125 -11.02 12.05 -25.09
C TRP A 125 -10.89 13.27 -26.02
N ARG A 126 -11.51 14.41 -25.68
CA ARG A 126 -11.41 15.65 -26.47
C ARG A 126 -10.00 16.23 -26.43
N GLU A 127 -9.32 16.10 -25.29
CA GLU A 127 -7.92 16.48 -25.10
C GLU A 127 -6.93 15.46 -25.71
N ARG A 128 -7.43 14.45 -26.45
CA ARG A 128 -6.64 13.39 -27.10
C ARG A 128 -5.79 12.57 -26.14
N LEU A 129 -6.16 12.55 -24.86
CA LEU A 129 -5.62 11.62 -23.89
C LEU A 129 -6.25 10.25 -24.13
N THR A 130 -5.49 9.18 -23.89
CA THR A 130 -6.00 7.80 -23.94
C THR A 130 -5.44 6.98 -22.77
N PRO A 131 -6.16 5.95 -22.29
CA PRO A 131 -5.68 5.11 -21.20
C PRO A 131 -4.33 4.43 -21.45
N THR A 132 -3.97 4.21 -22.71
CA THR A 132 -2.76 3.46 -23.11
C THR A 132 -1.55 4.36 -23.38
N THR A 133 -1.76 5.64 -23.64
CA THR A 133 -0.68 6.60 -23.99
C THR A 133 -0.48 7.69 -22.95
N SER A 134 -1.41 7.86 -22.01
CA SER A 134 -1.33 8.91 -21.00
C SER A 134 -0.60 8.41 -19.75
N SER A 135 0.15 9.30 -19.12
CA SER A 135 0.73 9.04 -17.79
C SER A 135 -0.27 9.36 -16.69
N TRP A 136 -0.01 8.87 -15.48
CA TRP A 136 -0.84 9.16 -14.31
C TRP A 136 -0.99 10.67 -14.05
N ALA A 137 0.08 11.44 -14.29
CA ALA A 137 0.09 12.88 -14.08
C ALA A 137 -0.62 13.68 -15.18
N ALA A 138 -0.85 13.08 -16.35
CA ALA A 138 -1.50 13.73 -17.48
C ALA A 138 -3.03 13.59 -17.46
N VAL A 139 -3.56 12.64 -16.67
CA VAL A 139 -4.99 12.32 -16.53
C VAL A 139 -5.56 12.98 -15.28
#